data_AF-A0A1I6QSI3-F1
#
_entry.id   AF-A0A1I6QSI3-F1
#
_cell.length_a   1.000
_cell.length_b   1.000
_cell.length_c   1.000
_cell.angle_alpha   90.00
_cell.angle_beta   90.00
_cell.angle_gamma   90.00
#
_symmetry.space_group_name_H-M   'P 1'
#
loop_
_entity.id
_entity.type
_entity.pdbx_description
1 polymer ?
#
loop_
_entity_poly.entity_id
_entity_poly.type
_entity_poly.pdbx_seq_one_letter_code
_entity_poly.pdbx_strand_id
1 'polypeptide(L)'
;MSTLQAPYGSGVTLNSNGSVTLAPGVYTVDYTLQGDPSGTGTVQSELVSAYLNWNGAELQGSRVKSTTATTAGLEGQVSNTVTINATAGGTVSLMNGAVAMTHNSTLAGIVASMNIHQVLAY
;
A
#
# COMPACT_ATOMS: atom_id res chain seq x y z
N MET A 1 -24.14 -2.81 25.80
CA MET A 1 -23.20 -2.08 24.92
C MET A 1 -22.44 -3.10 24.11
N SER A 2 -22.59 -3.17 22.78
CA SER A 2 -21.69 -3.98 21.97
C SER A 2 -20.43 -3.16 21.69
N THR A 3 -19.28 -3.69 22.09
CA THR A 3 -17.98 -3.16 21.69
C THR A 3 -17.81 -3.50 20.22
N LEU A 4 -17.68 -2.47 19.38
CA LEU A 4 -17.46 -2.58 17.94
C LEU A 4 -16.30 -3.56 17.68
N GLN A 5 -16.61 -4.71 17.06
CA GLN A 5 -15.66 -5.74 16.68
C GLN A 5 -14.70 -5.17 15.62
N ALA A 6 -13.40 -5.43 15.78
CA ALA A 6 -12.29 -4.73 15.15
C ALA A 6 -12.49 -4.38 13.65
N PRO A 7 -12.20 -3.13 13.21
CA PRO A 7 -12.38 -2.67 11.82
C PRO A 7 -11.62 -3.47 10.75
N TYR A 8 -10.78 -4.42 11.16
CA TYR A 8 -9.81 -5.11 10.32
C TYR A 8 -9.89 -6.66 10.42
N GLY A 9 -10.92 -7.19 11.08
CA GLY A 9 -11.04 -8.64 11.34
C GLY A 9 -10.31 -9.11 12.61
N SER A 10 -10.47 -10.38 12.96
CA SER A 10 -9.75 -10.99 14.09
C SER A 10 -8.26 -11.12 13.78
N GLY A 11 -7.39 -10.90 14.77
CA GLY A 11 -5.94 -11.05 14.60
C GLY A 11 -5.24 -9.92 13.84
N VAL A 12 -5.93 -8.80 13.56
CA VAL A 12 -5.38 -7.65 12.84
C VAL A 12 -5.48 -6.39 13.72
N THR A 13 -4.36 -5.70 13.92
CA THR A 13 -4.30 -4.47 14.75
C THR A 13 -3.55 -3.37 14.03
N LEU A 14 -4.17 -2.20 13.83
CA LEU A 14 -3.50 -1.01 13.30
C LEU A 14 -2.66 -0.35 14.41
N ASN A 15 -1.39 -0.13 14.12
CA ASN A 15 -0.44 0.54 15.01
C ASN A 15 -0.47 2.06 14.75
N SER A 16 -0.03 2.85 15.73
CA SER A 16 0.01 4.32 15.62
C SER A 16 0.93 4.87 14.53
N ASN A 17 1.88 4.06 14.05
CA ASN A 17 2.78 4.37 12.96
C ASN A 17 2.25 3.94 11.57
N GLY A 18 0.99 3.50 11.47
CA GLY A 18 0.38 3.05 10.23
C GLY A 18 0.71 1.62 9.79
N SER A 19 1.58 0.91 10.52
CA SER A 19 1.78 -0.54 10.31
C SER A 19 0.64 -1.34 10.91
N VAL A 20 0.50 -2.60 10.49
CA VAL A 20 -0.52 -3.53 10.96
C VAL A 20 0.14 -4.75 11.57
N THR A 21 -0.24 -5.09 12.79
CA THR A 21 0.16 -6.32 13.47
C THR A 21 -0.81 -7.45 13.12
N LEU A 22 -0.25 -8.59 12.69
CA LEU A 22 -0.96 -9.80 12.33
C LEU A 22 -0.65 -10.91 13.35
N ALA A 23 -1.69 -11.57 13.86
CA ALA A 23 -1.55 -12.83 14.60
C ALA A 23 -1.13 -13.98 13.68
N PRO A 24 -0.76 -15.16 14.21
CA PRO A 24 -0.53 -16.34 13.38
C PRO A 24 -1.68 -16.66 12.43
N GLY A 25 -1.39 -16.87 11.14
CA GLY A 25 -2.38 -17.20 10.13
C GLY A 25 -1.96 -16.93 8.68
N VAL A 26 -2.88 -17.13 7.75
CA VAL A 26 -2.75 -16.78 6.33
C VAL A 26 -3.62 -15.57 6.02
N TYR A 27 -3.04 -14.58 5.33
CA TYR A 27 -3.70 -13.32 5.00
C TYR A 27 -3.57 -12.99 3.52
N THR A 28 -4.62 -12.43 2.93
CA THR A 28 -4.53 -11.73 1.65
C THR A 28 -4.39 -10.24 1.93
N VAL A 29 -3.40 -9.61 1.30
CA VAL A 29 -3.10 -8.18 1.44
C VAL A 29 -3.19 -7.54 0.07
N ASP A 30 -4.21 -6.71 -0.11
CA ASP A 30 -4.40 -5.87 -1.29
C ASP A 30 -3.91 -4.46 -0.98
N TYR A 31 -3.19 -3.83 -1.89
CA TYR A 31 -2.80 -2.45 -1.71
C TYR A 31 -2.75 -1.68 -3.01
N THR A 32 -2.93 -0.37 -2.89
CA THR A 32 -2.81 0.57 -3.98
C THR A 32 -1.98 1.76 -3.55
N LEU A 33 -1.24 2.33 -4.48
CA LEU A 33 -0.57 3.62 -4.33
C LEU A 33 -0.75 4.40 -5.62
N GLN A 34 -1.27 5.60 -5.50
CA GLN A 34 -1.45 6.52 -6.60
C GLN A 34 -0.58 7.76 -6.37
N GLY A 35 -0.01 8.26 -7.46
CA GLY A 35 0.64 9.56 -7.53
C GLY A 35 -0.36 10.71 -7.29
N ASP A 36 0.10 11.93 -7.45
CA ASP A 36 -0.66 13.12 -7.12
C ASP A 36 -1.74 13.45 -8.17
N PRO A 37 -3.05 13.36 -7.88
CA PRO A 37 -4.13 13.60 -8.84
C PRO A 37 -4.27 15.02 -9.41
N SER A 38 -3.36 15.94 -9.12
CA SER A 38 -3.40 17.33 -9.58
C SER A 38 -2.21 17.71 -10.47
N GLY A 39 -2.22 17.20 -11.70
CA GLY A 39 -1.28 17.60 -12.73
C GLY A 39 -1.89 18.46 -13.84
N THR A 40 -1.37 19.68 -14.07
CA THR A 40 -1.78 20.54 -15.19
C THR A 40 -0.58 20.89 -16.08
N GLY A 41 -0.26 20.12 -17.12
CA GLY A 41 0.94 20.39 -17.93
C GLY A 41 1.07 19.64 -19.25
N THR A 42 2.02 20.08 -20.08
CA THR A 42 2.20 19.67 -21.49
C THR A 42 2.76 18.27 -21.67
N VAL A 43 3.51 17.74 -20.69
CA VAL A 43 3.89 16.32 -20.52
C VAL A 43 4.16 16.09 -19.03
N GLN A 44 3.47 15.14 -18.41
CA GLN A 44 3.74 14.67 -17.06
C GLN A 44 4.47 13.33 -17.12
N SER A 45 5.58 13.21 -16.40
CA SER A 45 6.25 11.93 -16.19
C SER A 45 6.24 11.61 -14.70
N GLU A 46 5.67 10.46 -14.41
CA GLU A 46 5.45 9.97 -13.05
C GLU A 46 5.95 8.55 -12.94
N LEU A 47 6.82 8.36 -11.96
CA LEU A 47 7.23 7.08 -11.43
C LEU A 47 6.57 6.92 -10.07
N VAL A 48 5.76 5.89 -9.92
CA VAL A 48 5.25 5.44 -8.63
C VAL A 48 5.62 3.99 -8.42
N SER A 49 6.00 3.66 -7.19
CA SER A 49 6.27 2.30 -6.77
C SER A 49 5.80 2.10 -5.34
N ALA A 50 5.31 0.91 -5.05
CA ALA A 50 4.90 0.51 -3.72
C ALA A 50 5.35 -0.91 -3.44
N TYR A 51 5.56 -1.22 -2.17
CA TYR A 51 5.90 -2.55 -1.70
C TYR A 51 5.43 -2.74 -0.26
N LEU A 52 5.30 -4.00 0.16
CA LEU A 52 5.01 -4.34 1.54
C LEU A 52 6.33 -4.53 2.29
N ASN A 53 6.43 -3.94 3.48
CA ASN A 53 7.49 -4.24 4.43
C ASN A 53 6.92 -5.20 5.49
N TRP A 54 7.55 -6.38 5.61
CA TRP A 54 7.26 -7.44 6.56
C TRP A 54 8.39 -7.50 7.60
N ASN A 55 8.05 -7.24 8.87
CA ASN A 55 8.99 -7.29 10.00
C ASN A 55 10.28 -6.47 9.78
N GLY A 56 10.16 -5.30 9.15
CA GLY A 56 11.29 -4.40 8.90
C GLY A 56 11.99 -4.61 7.55
N ALA A 57 11.69 -5.68 6.82
CA ALA A 57 12.29 -5.97 5.51
C ALA A 57 11.25 -5.91 4.39
N GLU A 58 11.66 -5.58 3.17
CA GLU A 58 10.78 -5.69 2.00
C GLU A 58 10.34 -7.14 1.77
N LEU A 59 9.03 -7.35 1.61
CA LEU A 59 8.46 -8.64 1.25
C LEU A 59 8.72 -8.89 -0.24
N GLN A 60 9.47 -9.93 -0.56
CA GLN A 60 9.79 -10.28 -1.94
C GLN A 60 8.52 -10.51 -2.77
N GLY A 61 8.53 -10.03 -4.01
CA GLY A 61 7.36 -10.10 -4.90
C GLY A 61 6.27 -9.07 -4.64
N SER A 62 6.38 -8.27 -3.57
CA SER A 62 5.44 -7.17 -3.31
C SER A 62 5.81 -5.87 -4.05
N ARG A 63 6.99 -5.73 -4.65
CA ARG A 63 7.28 -4.48 -5.34
C ARG A 63 6.56 -4.40 -6.67
N VAL A 64 5.73 -3.37 -6.82
CA VAL A 64 5.12 -2.97 -8.09
C VAL A 64 5.57 -1.55 -8.45
N LYS A 65 5.64 -1.29 -9.75
CA LYS A 65 6.10 -0.02 -10.31
C LYS A 65 5.27 0.31 -11.54
N SER A 66 4.83 1.56 -11.63
CA SER A 66 4.25 2.13 -12.83
C SER A 66 5.07 3.34 -13.25
N THR A 67 5.18 3.54 -14.56
CA THR A 67 5.81 4.72 -15.14
C THR A 67 4.87 5.26 -16.19
N THR A 68 4.26 6.40 -15.88
CA THR A 68 3.33 7.09 -16.76
C THR A 68 4.07 8.26 -17.40
N ALA A 69 3.93 8.41 -18.71
CA ALA A 69 4.39 9.58 -19.44
C ALA A 69 3.26 10.00 -20.37
N THR A 70 2.64 11.14 -20.09
CA THR A 70 1.34 11.49 -20.68
C THR A 70 1.20 13.00 -20.85
N THR A 71 0.46 13.42 -21.87
CA THR A 71 -0.02 14.81 -22.02
C THR A 71 -1.45 14.99 -21.52
N ALA A 72 -2.15 13.88 -21.25
CA ALA A 72 -3.40 13.86 -20.50
C ALA A 72 -3.08 13.83 -19.00
N GLY A 73 -3.91 14.43 -18.14
CA GLY A 73 -3.80 14.35 -16.67
C GLY A 73 -4.12 12.95 -16.16
N LEU A 74 -3.29 11.97 -16.51
CA LEU A 74 -3.33 10.60 -16.02
C LEU A 74 -2.23 10.43 -15.00
N GLU A 75 -2.60 9.83 -13.87
CA GLU A 75 -1.68 9.61 -12.77
C GLU A 75 -1.11 8.20 -12.80
N GLY A 76 0.15 8.08 -12.39
CA GLY A 76 0.74 6.81 -12.03
C GLY A 76 -0.04 6.16 -10.90
N GLN A 77 -0.49 4.94 -11.12
CA GLN A 77 -1.08 4.09 -10.09
C GLN A 77 -0.46 2.70 -10.14
N VAL A 78 -0.24 2.12 -8.97
CA VAL A 78 0.10 0.71 -8.81
C VAL A 78 -0.86 0.05 -7.85
N SER A 79 -1.17 -1.21 -8.12
CA SER A 79 -1.90 -2.08 -7.21
C SER A 79 -1.32 -3.48 -7.25
N ASN A 80 -1.39 -4.20 -6.15
CA ASN A 80 -1.02 -5.61 -6.10
C ASN A 80 -1.75 -6.33 -4.97
N THR A 81 -1.77 -7.64 -5.07
CA THR A 81 -2.31 -8.54 -4.05
C THR A 81 -1.23 -9.57 -3.68
N VAL A 82 -0.97 -9.72 -2.39
CA VAL A 82 0.02 -10.68 -1.88
C VAL A 82 -0.61 -11.54 -0.80
N THR A 83 -0.31 -12.84 -0.80
CA THR A 83 -0.64 -13.73 0.31
C THR A 83 0.52 -13.81 1.28
N ILE A 84 0.28 -13.53 2.56
CA ILE A 84 1.25 -13.66 3.65
C ILE A 84 0.88 -14.87 4.49
N ASN A 85 1.82 -15.82 4.59
CA ASN A 85 1.77 -16.91 5.56
C ASN A 85 2.56 -16.50 6.82
N ALA A 86 1.86 -15.94 7.82
CA ALA A 86 2.45 -15.46 9.06
C ALA A 86 2.45 -16.58 10.12
N THR A 87 3.40 -17.51 10.06
CA THR A 87 3.44 -18.67 10.99
C THR A 87 3.56 -18.28 12.47
N ALA A 88 4.26 -17.18 12.77
CA ALA A 88 4.42 -16.64 14.13
C ALA A 88 3.73 -15.28 14.32
N GLY A 89 2.88 -14.86 13.37
CA GLY A 89 2.44 -13.47 13.27
C GLY A 89 3.56 -12.53 12.78
N GLY A 90 3.31 -11.23 12.83
CA GLY A 90 4.28 -10.22 12.43
C GLY A 90 3.68 -8.84 12.22
N THR A 91 4.47 -7.94 11.64
CA THR A 91 4.05 -6.59 11.29
C THR A 91 4.19 -6.39 9.78
N VAL A 92 3.16 -5.82 9.17
CA VAL A 92 3.14 -5.43 7.76
C VAL A 92 2.90 -3.93 7.63
N SER A 93 3.60 -3.28 6.72
CA SER A 93 3.36 -1.87 6.37
C SER A 93 3.44 -1.68 4.87
N LEU A 94 2.63 -0.77 4.35
CA LEU A 94 2.72 -0.33 2.96
C LEU A 94 3.77 0.77 2.87
N MET A 95 4.82 0.52 2.09
CA MET A 95 5.91 1.45 1.89
C MET A 95 5.82 2.08 0.52
N ASN A 96 6.05 3.39 0.50
CA ASN A 96 6.33 4.09 -0.74
C ASN A 96 7.73 3.69 -1.25
N GLY A 97 7.82 3.30 -2.51
CA GLY A 97 9.07 2.92 -3.18
C GLY A 97 9.79 4.10 -3.81
N ALA A 98 10.38 3.87 -4.98
CA ALA A 98 10.91 4.95 -5.78
C ALA A 98 9.75 5.81 -6.32
N VAL A 99 9.81 7.11 -6.03
CA VAL A 99 8.86 8.09 -6.56
C VAL A 99 9.64 9.19 -7.27
N ALA A 100 9.28 9.43 -8.53
CA ALA A 100 9.74 10.59 -9.28
C ALA A 100 8.53 11.17 -9.99
N MET A 101 7.98 12.25 -9.44
CA MET A 101 6.81 12.95 -9.97
C MET A 101 7.25 14.31 -10.47
N THR A 102 6.87 14.66 -11.70
CA THR A 102 7.21 15.96 -12.30
C THR A 102 5.93 16.76 -12.54
N HIS A 103 5.54 17.58 -11.56
CA HIS A 103 4.34 18.44 -11.63
C HIS A 103 4.75 19.92 -11.66
N ASN A 104 3.95 20.78 -12.29
CA ASN A 104 4.18 22.23 -12.32
C ASN A 104 3.43 23.00 -11.21
N SER A 105 2.72 22.30 -10.32
CA SER A 105 1.96 22.88 -9.23
C SER A 105 2.06 22.04 -7.95
N THR A 106 1.54 22.57 -6.83
CA THR A 106 1.66 22.01 -5.48
C THR A 106 0.98 20.64 -5.37
N LEU A 107 1.75 19.62 -4.98
CA LEU A 107 1.28 18.25 -4.81
C LEU A 107 0.14 18.16 -3.78
N ALA A 108 -1.02 17.60 -4.13
CA ALA A 108 -2.09 17.27 -3.18
C ALA A 108 -1.75 16.05 -2.31
N GLY A 109 -0.65 15.35 -2.63
CA GLY A 109 -0.08 14.26 -1.83
C GLY A 109 -0.30 12.88 -2.45
N ILE A 110 0.39 11.88 -1.92
CA ILE A 110 0.26 10.48 -2.34
C ILE A 110 -0.96 9.87 -1.65
N VAL A 111 -1.82 9.20 -2.41
CA VAL A 111 -2.94 8.43 -1.87
C VAL A 111 -2.57 6.96 -1.87
N ALA A 112 -2.66 6.31 -0.72
CA ALA A 112 -2.35 4.90 -0.57
C ALA A 112 -3.44 4.20 0.26
N SER A 113 -3.71 2.94 -0.08
CA SER A 113 -4.63 2.10 0.67
C SER A 113 -4.05 0.69 0.81
N MET A 114 -4.35 0.05 1.93
CA MET A 114 -4.01 -1.34 2.19
C MET A 114 -5.21 -1.99 2.87
N ASN A 115 -5.65 -3.12 2.31
CA ASN A 115 -6.70 -3.95 2.87
C ASN A 115 -6.11 -5.32 3.22
N ILE A 116 -6.49 -5.86 4.38
CA ILE A 116 -5.95 -7.11 4.90
C ILE A 116 -7.12 -7.99 5.31
N HIS A 117 -7.13 -9.22 4.81
CA HIS A 117 -8.14 -10.21 5.12
C HIS A 117 -7.49 -11.51 5.60
N GLN A 118 -7.83 -11.95 6.81
CA GLN A 118 -7.39 -13.25 7.30
C GLN A 118 -8.22 -14.35 6.62
N VAL A 119 -7.53 -15.23 5.90
CA VAL A 119 -8.14 -16.36 5.18
C VAL A 119 -8.11 -17.64 6.04
N LEU A 120 -7.10 -17.78 6.90
CA LEU A 120 -6.94 -18.91 7.80
C LEU A 120 -6.27 -18.47 9.11
N ALA A 121 -6.79 -18.91 10.25
CA ALA A 121 -6.14 -18.78 11.55
C ALA A 121 -5.33 -20.04 11.87
N TYR A 122 -4.22 -19.88 12.60
CA TYR A 122 -3.39 -20.98 13.10
C TYR A 122 -3.63 -21.25 14.58
#